data_AF-A0A6G0A1J3-F1
#
_entry.id   AF-A0A6G0A1J3-F1
#
_cell.length_a   1.000
_cell.length_b   1.000
_cell.length_c   1.000
_cell.angle_alpha   90.00
_cell.angle_beta   90.00
_cell.angle_gamma   90.00
#
_symmetry.space_group_name_H-M   'P 1'
#
loop_
_entity.id
_entity.type
_entity.pdbx_description
1 polymer ?
#
loop_
_entity_poly.entity_id
_entity_poly.type
_entity_poly.pdbx_seq_one_letter_code
_entity_poly.pdbx_strand_id
1 'polypeptide(L)'
;MRRRRHRKIAAVAAGSLAAGGLTAAAAGPLAGTAAAQTNRFGNEPVASMWIIAAGTLNQQGACSGLTPTKLAAMMMAVSWSELTGTSSIAPSPMTLSRWDSVAVRPENQNLYSFGTIETERRAHWNPGVGLFQLDLLGPSTSMAHWERIYVPTAAAVAADSMRDGYCAGGTEEQRLDRAWAPWYGCAANDCKSLLNSVYDYSSDRFKNLQKDSSITAYGGMVRKSCYYSSAPSPQVFDCYWVHPAYAQGYTNNWGEPYKPEGGSGSSAPTPVATGFYSANYAAHTRAHWRSEETGYSRDIVKYIPYGTNPRNHTTWYGSTSLCAKTIFGWAC
;
A
#
# COMPACT_ATOMS: atom_id res chain seq x y z
N MET A 1 16.10 13.05 50.98
CA MET A 1 17.12 12.46 51.87
C MET A 1 16.53 11.32 52.68
N ARG A 2 16.83 10.05 52.35
CA ARG A 2 16.75 8.92 53.27
C ARG A 2 17.70 7.83 52.78
N ARG A 3 18.82 7.69 53.49
CA ARG A 3 19.84 6.64 53.33
C ARG A 3 19.37 5.34 53.98
N ARG A 4 19.81 4.20 53.44
CA ARG A 4 20.30 2.95 54.09
C ARG A 4 20.08 1.78 53.14
N ARG A 5 20.91 0.74 53.05
CA ARG A 5 22.29 0.42 53.48
C ARG A 5 22.58 -0.92 52.80
N HIS A 6 23.84 -1.12 52.42
CA HIS A 6 24.40 -2.38 51.92
C HIS A 6 24.11 -3.60 52.82
N ARG A 7 23.95 -4.77 52.20
CA ARG A 7 24.45 -6.04 52.76
C ARG A 7 25.21 -6.81 51.67
N LYS A 8 26.52 -6.93 51.90
CA LYS A 8 27.41 -7.91 51.30
C LYS A 8 27.23 -9.23 52.06
N ILE A 9 27.31 -10.36 51.37
CA ILE A 9 27.68 -11.66 51.94
C ILE A 9 28.79 -12.23 51.06
N ALA A 10 29.95 -12.48 51.68
CA ALA A 10 31.06 -13.29 51.19
C ALA A 10 31.00 -14.62 51.95
N ALA A 11 31.26 -15.78 51.35
CA ALA A 11 32.53 -16.55 51.29
C ALA A 11 32.07 -18.05 51.30
N VAL A 12 32.74 -19.09 50.80
CA VAL A 12 34.11 -19.65 50.98
C VAL A 12 34.26 -20.77 49.90
N ALA A 13 35.20 -20.71 48.96
CA ALA A 13 36.50 -21.44 48.86
C ALA A 13 36.53 -22.98 49.03
N ALA A 14 37.05 -23.67 47.98
CA ALA A 14 37.96 -24.85 47.94
C ALA A 14 37.66 -25.69 46.68
N GLY A 15 38.58 -26.23 45.89
CA GLY A 15 40.02 -26.34 45.99
C GLY A 15 40.62 -26.71 44.62
N SER A 16 41.94 -26.61 44.53
CA SER A 16 42.75 -26.79 43.32
C SER A 16 43.10 -28.26 43.07
N LEU A 17 43.11 -28.67 41.80
CA LEU A 17 43.99 -29.73 41.27
C LEU A 17 44.47 -29.30 39.88
N ALA A 18 45.79 -29.29 39.71
CA ALA A 18 46.50 -28.96 38.48
C ALA A 18 46.69 -30.23 37.63
N ALA A 19 46.65 -30.10 36.30
CA ALA A 19 47.55 -30.77 35.34
C ALA A 19 47.14 -30.48 33.89
N GLY A 20 48.16 -30.33 33.03
CA GLY A 20 48.06 -30.73 31.62
C GLY A 20 47.72 -29.62 30.64
N GLY A 21 48.74 -29.15 29.91
CA GLY A 21 48.61 -28.14 28.87
C GLY A 21 47.86 -28.62 27.63
N LEU A 22 47.38 -27.62 26.90
CA LEU A 22 47.28 -27.54 25.44
C LEU A 22 46.84 -26.09 25.18
N THR A 23 47.71 -25.29 24.58
CA THR A 23 47.37 -23.95 24.09
C THR A 23 46.36 -24.09 22.96
N ALA A 24 45.07 -24.12 23.30
CA ALA A 24 44.00 -23.90 22.36
C ALA A 24 44.05 -22.42 21.97
N ALA A 25 44.42 -22.14 20.71
CA ALA A 25 44.18 -20.85 20.11
C ALA A 25 42.68 -20.55 20.25
N ALA A 26 42.35 -19.58 21.10
CA ALA A 26 40.99 -19.05 21.19
C ALA A 26 40.68 -18.39 19.85
N ALA A 27 40.06 -19.14 18.95
CA ALA A 27 39.30 -18.58 17.85
C ALA A 27 38.21 -17.72 18.51
N GLY A 28 38.44 -16.41 18.56
CA GLY A 28 37.41 -15.46 18.94
C GLY A 28 36.17 -15.73 18.07
N PRO A 29 34.96 -15.54 18.62
CA PRO A 29 33.78 -15.62 17.78
C PRO A 29 33.96 -14.58 16.67
N LEU A 30 34.14 -15.06 15.44
CA LEU A 30 33.97 -14.24 14.25
C LEU A 30 32.59 -13.61 14.45
N ALA A 31 32.58 -12.30 14.69
CA ALA A 31 31.36 -11.52 14.66
C ALA A 31 30.77 -11.78 13.28
N GLY A 32 29.77 -12.66 13.23
CA GLY A 32 29.02 -12.91 12.02
C GLY A 32 28.49 -11.55 11.60
N THR A 33 28.97 -11.05 10.47
CA THR A 33 28.34 -9.92 9.80
C THR A 33 26.87 -10.24 9.72
N ALA A 34 26.03 -9.49 10.45
CA ALA A 34 24.60 -9.64 10.38
C ALA A 34 24.23 -9.69 8.89
N ALA A 35 23.57 -10.76 8.46
CA ALA A 35 23.16 -10.90 7.07
C ALA A 35 22.43 -9.61 6.68
N ALA A 36 22.88 -8.96 5.59
CA ALA A 36 22.28 -7.72 5.14
C ALA A 36 20.76 -7.93 5.01
N GLN A 37 19.97 -7.04 5.61
CA GLN A 37 18.51 -7.08 5.49
C GLN A 37 18.16 -7.14 4.00
N THR A 38 17.51 -8.22 3.60
CA THR A 38 17.07 -8.41 2.21
C THR A 38 15.75 -7.69 2.04
N ASN A 39 15.76 -6.64 1.23
CA ASN A 39 14.57 -5.91 0.82
C ASN A 39 13.73 -6.81 -0.08
N ARG A 40 12.41 -6.82 0.08
CA ARG A 40 11.49 -7.66 -0.71
C ARG A 40 10.46 -6.78 -1.41
N PHE A 41 10.22 -7.06 -2.70
CA PHE A 41 9.21 -6.36 -3.50
C PHE A 41 8.73 -7.25 -4.64
N GLY A 42 7.54 -7.00 -5.19
CA GLY A 42 7.04 -7.74 -6.35
C GLY A 42 7.88 -7.52 -7.61
N ASN A 43 8.10 -8.57 -8.39
CA ASN A 43 8.92 -8.51 -9.60
C ASN A 43 8.33 -7.58 -10.67
N GLU A 44 7.06 -7.77 -11.02
CA GLU A 44 6.36 -6.90 -11.98
C GLU A 44 6.21 -5.45 -11.47
N PRO A 45 5.86 -5.22 -10.19
CA PRO A 45 5.89 -3.87 -9.63
C PRO A 45 7.24 -3.16 -9.76
N VAL A 46 8.36 -3.82 -9.43
CA VAL A 46 9.71 -3.23 -9.57
C VAL A 46 10.01 -2.88 -11.02
N ALA A 47 9.72 -3.79 -11.96
CA ALA A 47 9.92 -3.54 -13.37
C ALA A 47 9.08 -2.36 -13.87
N SER A 48 7.80 -2.31 -13.47
CA SER A 48 6.88 -1.23 -13.83
C SER A 48 7.35 0.12 -13.31
N MET A 49 7.75 0.20 -12.03
CA MET A 49 8.28 1.42 -11.42
C MET A 49 9.53 1.92 -12.15
N TRP A 50 10.45 1.02 -12.51
CA TRP A 50 11.67 1.41 -13.23
C TRP A 50 11.36 1.92 -14.65
N ILE A 51 10.49 1.22 -15.40
CA ILE A 51 10.08 1.62 -16.76
C ILE A 51 9.39 2.99 -16.72
N ILE A 52 8.46 3.18 -15.78
CA ILE A 52 7.74 4.44 -15.62
C ILE A 52 8.67 5.57 -15.19
N ALA A 53 9.56 5.34 -14.22
CA ALA A 53 10.57 6.32 -13.81
C ALA A 53 11.44 6.77 -15.00
N ALA A 54 11.91 5.83 -15.82
CA ALA A 54 12.66 6.14 -17.03
C ALA A 54 11.82 6.95 -18.02
N GLY A 55 10.56 6.56 -18.24
CA GLY A 55 9.61 7.27 -19.11
C GLY A 55 9.37 8.70 -18.66
N THR A 56 9.08 8.92 -17.38
CA THR A 56 8.86 10.25 -16.78
C THR A 56 10.08 11.15 -16.97
N LEU A 57 11.29 10.65 -16.66
CA LEU A 57 12.51 11.45 -16.81
C LEU A 57 12.86 11.74 -18.28
N ASN A 58 12.56 10.82 -19.19
CA ASN A 58 12.73 11.04 -20.63
C ASN A 58 11.75 12.09 -21.18
N GLN A 59 10.51 12.10 -20.69
CA GLN A 59 9.47 13.01 -21.16
C GLN A 59 9.56 14.41 -20.56
N GLN A 60 9.94 14.51 -19.28
CA GLN A 60 9.88 15.76 -18.51
C GLN A 60 11.25 16.30 -18.10
N GLY A 61 12.32 15.56 -18.39
CA GLY A 61 13.68 15.90 -18.05
C GLY A 61 14.05 15.50 -16.62
N ALA A 62 15.24 14.91 -16.50
CA ALA A 62 15.89 14.70 -15.22
C ALA A 62 16.55 16.00 -14.71
N CYS A 63 16.52 16.19 -13.40
CA CYS A 63 17.36 17.17 -12.73
C CYS A 63 18.61 16.50 -12.13
N SER A 64 19.58 17.32 -11.72
CA SER A 64 20.85 16.83 -11.18
C SER A 64 20.63 15.83 -10.03
N GLY A 65 21.22 14.63 -10.16
CA GLY A 65 21.18 13.59 -9.12
C GLY A 65 19.93 12.72 -9.10
N LEU A 66 18.98 12.91 -10.04
CA LEU A 66 17.82 12.04 -10.19
C LEU A 66 17.97 11.13 -11.41
N THR A 67 18.06 9.82 -11.16
CA THR A 67 18.14 8.78 -12.18
C THR A 67 16.86 7.94 -12.19
N PRO A 68 16.59 7.17 -13.26
CA PRO A 68 15.45 6.25 -13.29
C PRO A 68 15.47 5.26 -12.12
N THR A 69 16.64 4.70 -11.79
CA THR A 69 16.80 3.76 -10.68
C THR A 69 16.53 4.43 -9.34
N LYS A 70 17.03 5.65 -9.11
CA LYS A 70 16.79 6.39 -7.88
C LYS A 70 15.31 6.74 -7.71
N LEU A 71 14.64 7.22 -8.76
CA LEU A 71 13.22 7.54 -8.72
C LEU A 71 12.36 6.29 -8.46
N ALA A 72 12.71 5.14 -9.07
CA ALA A 72 12.06 3.87 -8.77
C ALA A 72 12.33 3.39 -7.33
N ALA A 73 13.53 3.61 -6.79
CA ALA A 73 13.83 3.32 -5.39
C ALA A 73 13.06 4.23 -4.42
N MET A 74 12.88 5.51 -4.75
CA MET A 74 12.04 6.44 -3.99
C MET A 74 10.58 5.97 -3.96
N MET A 75 10.06 5.49 -5.10
CA MET A 75 8.72 4.88 -5.18
C MET A 75 8.57 3.62 -4.30
N MET A 76 9.57 2.75 -4.26
CA MET A 76 9.58 1.59 -3.36
C MET A 76 9.63 2.00 -1.87
N ALA A 77 10.42 3.02 -1.53
CA ALA A 77 10.52 3.53 -0.17
C ALA A 77 9.15 4.00 0.36
N VAL A 78 8.40 4.75 -0.45
CA VAL A 78 7.01 5.13 -0.13
C VAL A 78 6.14 3.90 0.09
N SER A 79 6.22 2.92 -0.81
CA SER A 79 5.36 1.73 -0.74
C SER A 79 5.60 0.91 0.54
N TRP A 80 6.85 0.73 0.96
CA TRP A 80 7.14 0.07 2.24
C TRP A 80 6.68 0.91 3.42
N SER A 81 6.95 2.21 3.38
CA SER A 81 6.60 3.14 4.44
C SER A 81 5.10 3.19 4.72
N GLU A 82 4.29 3.25 3.66
CA GLU A 82 2.83 3.32 3.74
C GLU A 82 2.19 1.97 4.13
N LEU A 83 2.77 0.85 3.69
CA LEU A 83 2.06 -0.43 3.69
C LEU A 83 2.60 -1.47 4.67
N THR A 84 3.90 -1.46 4.94
CA THR A 84 4.55 -2.53 5.70
C THR A 84 5.33 -1.99 6.91
N GLY A 85 5.74 -0.73 6.89
CA GLY A 85 6.68 -0.14 7.84
C GLY A 85 8.09 -0.72 7.77
N THR A 86 8.38 -1.62 6.82
CA THR A 86 9.67 -2.30 6.67
C THR A 86 9.91 -2.76 5.24
N SER A 87 11.18 -2.73 4.80
CA SER A 87 11.57 -3.22 3.48
C SER A 87 11.64 -4.75 3.38
N SER A 88 11.63 -5.48 4.50
CA SER A 88 11.78 -6.95 4.51
C SER A 88 10.54 -7.71 4.02
N ILE A 89 9.46 -7.00 3.71
CA ILE A 89 8.18 -7.55 3.32
C ILE A 89 7.75 -6.90 2.00
N ALA A 90 7.33 -7.70 1.03
CA ALA A 90 6.83 -7.21 -0.25
C ALA A 90 5.41 -6.63 -0.11
N PRO A 91 5.19 -5.32 -0.38
CA PRO A 91 3.87 -4.72 -0.25
C PRO A 91 2.87 -5.26 -1.29
N SER A 92 1.58 -5.25 -0.95
CA SER A 92 0.53 -5.65 -1.90
C SER A 92 0.07 -4.48 -2.77
N PRO A 93 0.07 -4.62 -4.13
CA PRO A 93 -0.52 -3.61 -4.99
C PRO A 93 -2.01 -3.41 -4.83
N MET A 94 -2.73 -4.34 -4.21
CA MET A 94 -4.17 -4.23 -3.99
C MET A 94 -4.52 -3.64 -2.61
N THR A 95 -3.56 -3.12 -1.84
CA THR A 95 -3.80 -2.65 -0.48
C THR A 95 -4.90 -1.59 -0.40
N LEU A 96 -5.85 -1.78 0.53
CA LEU A 96 -6.96 -0.87 0.79
C LEU A 96 -6.81 -0.27 2.20
N SER A 97 -6.70 1.06 2.29
CA SER A 97 -6.47 1.78 3.55
C SER A 97 -7.65 1.68 4.52
N ARG A 98 -7.34 1.64 5.82
CA ARG A 98 -8.32 1.57 6.93
C ARG A 98 -8.24 2.73 7.92
N TRP A 99 -7.39 3.73 7.65
CA TRP A 99 -7.05 4.77 8.63
C TRP A 99 -8.08 5.91 8.73
N ASP A 100 -9.11 5.88 7.90
CA ASP A 100 -10.17 6.88 7.87
C ASP A 100 -11.39 6.47 8.71
N SER A 101 -11.21 6.44 10.02
CA SER A 101 -12.32 6.19 10.96
C SER A 101 -13.11 7.47 11.22
N VAL A 102 -14.39 7.32 11.58
CA VAL A 102 -15.26 8.42 12.00
C VAL A 102 -14.76 9.12 13.28
N ALA A 103 -13.95 8.43 14.09
CA ALA A 103 -13.33 8.99 15.28
C ALA A 103 -12.18 9.95 14.96
N VAL A 104 -11.53 9.80 13.79
CA VAL A 104 -10.46 10.70 13.33
C VAL A 104 -11.06 11.92 12.62
N ARG A 105 -12.07 11.72 11.77
CA ARG A 105 -12.81 12.79 11.09
C ARG A 105 -14.28 12.40 10.92
N PRO A 106 -15.26 13.18 11.43
CA PRO A 106 -16.67 12.85 11.29
C PRO A 106 -17.11 12.64 9.83
N GLU A 107 -16.53 13.38 8.87
CA GLU A 107 -16.85 13.28 7.45
C GLU A 107 -16.44 11.93 6.82
N ASN A 108 -15.60 11.15 7.51
CA ASN A 108 -15.28 9.78 7.10
C ASN A 108 -16.52 8.87 7.13
N GLN A 109 -17.61 9.28 7.79
CA GLN A 109 -18.89 8.59 7.73
C GLN A 109 -19.39 8.44 6.29
N ASN A 110 -19.09 9.39 5.40
CA ASN A 110 -19.47 9.34 3.98
C ASN A 110 -18.66 8.31 3.15
N LEU A 111 -17.63 7.71 3.75
CA LEU A 111 -16.91 6.58 3.17
C LEU A 111 -17.66 5.25 3.36
N TYR A 112 -18.61 5.19 4.29
CA TYR A 112 -19.47 4.03 4.53
C TYR A 112 -20.71 4.08 3.64
N SER A 113 -21.23 2.89 3.29
CA SER A 113 -22.45 2.78 2.50
C SER A 113 -23.58 3.60 3.08
N PHE A 114 -24.21 4.43 2.24
CA PHE A 114 -25.31 5.32 2.62
C PHE A 114 -24.99 6.29 3.77
N GLY A 115 -23.70 6.56 4.02
CA GLY A 115 -23.29 7.46 5.10
C GLY A 115 -23.60 6.92 6.48
N THR A 116 -23.67 5.60 6.66
CA THR A 116 -23.93 4.99 7.97
C THR A 116 -22.95 3.87 8.26
N ILE A 117 -22.45 3.84 9.49
CA ILE A 117 -21.65 2.73 10.00
C ILE A 117 -22.52 1.61 10.55
N GLU A 118 -23.84 1.78 10.70
CA GLU A 118 -24.68 0.78 11.37
C GLU A 118 -25.14 -0.33 10.41
N THR A 119 -25.31 0.01 9.14
CA THR A 119 -25.85 -0.89 8.12
C THR A 119 -24.89 -1.02 6.95
N GLU A 120 -24.82 -2.20 6.37
CA GLU A 120 -24.13 -2.46 5.09
C GLU A 120 -22.59 -2.21 5.09
N ARG A 121 -21.91 -2.31 6.24
CA ARG A 121 -20.45 -2.09 6.45
C ARG A 121 -19.50 -2.76 5.47
N ARG A 122 -19.85 -3.93 4.95
CA ARG A 122 -19.07 -4.71 3.97
C ARG A 122 -18.89 -3.97 2.64
N ALA A 123 -19.75 -3.01 2.32
CA ALA A 123 -19.56 -2.08 1.22
C ALA A 123 -18.98 -0.76 1.77
N HIS A 124 -17.70 -0.55 1.56
CA HIS A 124 -16.96 0.57 2.13
C HIS A 124 -15.97 1.15 1.11
N TRP A 125 -15.91 2.47 0.99
CA TRP A 125 -14.96 3.12 0.09
C TRP A 125 -13.65 3.43 0.79
N ASN A 126 -12.61 2.67 0.43
CA ASN A 126 -11.27 2.90 0.92
C ASN A 126 -10.65 4.11 0.19
N PRO A 127 -10.22 5.16 0.93
CA PRO A 127 -9.67 6.38 0.35
C PRO A 127 -8.26 6.14 -0.22
N GLY A 128 -7.33 5.67 0.61
CA GLY A 128 -5.98 5.27 0.19
C GLY A 128 -5.96 3.87 -0.43
N VAL A 129 -5.39 3.76 -1.62
CA VAL A 129 -5.46 2.54 -2.45
C VAL A 129 -4.12 2.26 -3.12
N GLY A 130 -3.75 0.98 -3.13
CA GLY A 130 -2.61 0.43 -3.84
C GLY A 130 -1.24 0.74 -3.22
N LEU A 131 -0.18 0.51 -3.99
CA LEU A 131 1.21 0.59 -3.50
C LEU A 131 1.56 1.93 -2.88
N PHE A 132 1.04 3.02 -3.44
CA PHE A 132 1.38 4.38 -3.02
C PHE A 132 0.31 5.02 -2.15
N GLN A 133 -0.69 4.23 -1.69
CA GLN A 133 -1.85 4.71 -0.93
C GLN A 133 -2.47 5.98 -1.53
N LEU A 134 -2.60 6.01 -2.86
CA LEU A 134 -3.14 7.17 -3.56
C LEU A 134 -4.58 7.41 -3.08
N ASP A 135 -4.84 8.60 -2.54
CA ASP A 135 -6.17 9.03 -2.12
C ASP A 135 -6.87 9.79 -3.26
N LEU A 136 -8.14 10.16 -3.08
CA LEU A 136 -8.87 11.14 -3.89
C LEU A 136 -8.50 12.59 -3.51
N LEU A 137 -7.26 12.83 -3.10
CA LEU A 137 -6.70 14.15 -2.85
C LEU A 137 -5.41 14.29 -3.66
N GLY A 138 -5.10 15.50 -4.13
CA GLY A 138 -3.90 15.76 -4.92
C GLY A 138 -3.95 15.11 -6.32
N PRO A 139 -2.83 14.57 -6.84
CA PRO A 139 -2.70 14.24 -8.25
C PRO A 139 -3.51 12.99 -8.68
N SER A 140 -4.08 12.23 -7.74
CA SER A 140 -4.86 11.01 -7.99
C SER A 140 -6.38 11.20 -7.89
N THR A 141 -6.87 12.44 -7.81
CA THR A 141 -8.31 12.77 -7.72
C THR A 141 -9.12 12.32 -8.93
N SER A 142 -8.46 12.09 -10.06
CA SER A 142 -9.09 11.68 -11.33
C SER A 142 -8.89 10.20 -11.64
N MET A 143 -8.57 9.39 -10.62
CA MET A 143 -8.32 7.96 -10.78
C MET A 143 -9.44 7.13 -10.13
N ALA A 144 -9.79 6.01 -10.76
CA ALA A 144 -10.58 4.97 -10.12
C ALA A 144 -9.72 4.06 -9.22
N HIS A 145 -10.39 3.25 -8.38
CA HIS A 145 -9.71 2.26 -7.53
C HIS A 145 -8.77 1.36 -8.33
N TRP A 146 -9.23 0.84 -9.47
CA TRP A 146 -8.42 -0.08 -10.27
C TRP A 146 -7.14 0.57 -10.80
N GLU A 147 -7.18 1.86 -11.15
CA GLU A 147 -6.01 2.60 -11.64
C GLU A 147 -4.97 2.82 -10.54
N ARG A 148 -5.41 2.92 -9.29
CA ARG A 148 -4.53 3.03 -8.12
C ARG A 148 -3.93 1.70 -7.71
N ILE A 149 -4.63 0.60 -7.99
CA ILE A 149 -4.14 -0.77 -7.77
C ILE A 149 -3.14 -1.16 -8.86
N TYR A 150 -3.45 -0.85 -10.12
CA TYR A 150 -2.63 -1.23 -11.25
C TYR A 150 -1.32 -0.44 -11.28
N VAL A 151 -0.21 -1.14 -11.04
CA VAL A 151 1.08 -0.50 -10.73
C VAL A 151 1.56 0.47 -11.80
N PRO A 152 1.53 0.16 -13.12
CA PRO A 152 1.97 1.12 -14.13
C PRO A 152 1.24 2.47 -14.08
N THR A 153 -0.08 2.47 -13.89
CA THR A 153 -0.86 3.72 -13.84
C THR A 153 -0.58 4.48 -12.55
N ALA A 154 -0.61 3.79 -11.40
CA ALA A 154 -0.34 4.41 -10.11
C ALA A 154 1.10 4.94 -10.01
N ALA A 155 2.08 4.21 -10.55
CA ALA A 155 3.47 4.60 -10.57
C ALA A 155 3.71 5.84 -11.44
N ALA A 156 2.93 6.06 -12.50
CA ALA A 156 3.07 7.25 -13.33
C ALA A 156 2.78 8.51 -12.53
N VAL A 157 1.69 8.50 -11.76
CA VAL A 157 1.31 9.61 -10.88
C VAL A 157 2.33 9.81 -9.76
N ALA A 158 2.80 8.72 -9.14
CA ALA A 158 3.81 8.80 -8.09
C ALA A 158 5.16 9.32 -8.61
N ALA A 159 5.63 8.82 -9.76
CA ALA A 159 6.88 9.23 -10.39
C ALA A 159 6.87 10.71 -10.78
N ASP A 160 5.77 11.18 -11.37
CA ASP A 160 5.56 12.58 -11.75
C ASP A 160 5.68 13.50 -10.52
N SER A 161 4.88 13.23 -9.49
CA SER A 161 4.88 14.04 -8.26
C SER A 161 6.23 14.01 -7.52
N MET A 162 6.88 12.85 -7.43
CA MET A 162 8.21 12.73 -6.80
C MET A 162 9.29 13.44 -7.61
N ARG A 163 9.24 13.34 -8.94
CA ARG A 163 10.17 14.04 -9.83
C ARG A 163 10.05 15.55 -9.65
N ASP A 164 8.82 16.08 -9.64
CA ASP A 164 8.58 17.51 -9.46
C ASP A 164 9.10 18.02 -8.11
N GLY A 165 8.77 17.31 -7.03
CA GLY A 165 9.27 17.65 -5.69
C GLY A 165 10.79 17.60 -5.60
N TYR A 166 11.42 16.56 -6.17
CA TYR A 166 12.87 16.42 -6.17
C TYR A 166 13.57 17.47 -7.03
N CYS A 167 12.98 17.84 -8.17
CA CYS A 167 13.55 18.80 -9.11
C CYS A 167 13.33 20.27 -8.73
N ALA A 168 12.62 20.56 -7.63
CA ALA A 168 12.49 21.90 -7.06
C ALA A 168 13.80 22.49 -6.46
N GLY A 169 14.93 21.77 -6.57
CA GLY A 169 16.27 22.26 -6.19
C GLY A 169 16.56 22.18 -4.68
N GLY A 170 17.71 22.71 -4.25
CA GLY A 170 18.18 22.64 -2.86
C GLY A 170 19.14 21.47 -2.60
N THR A 171 19.34 21.15 -1.32
CA THR A 171 20.16 20.01 -0.87
C THR A 171 19.46 18.67 -1.15
N GLU A 172 20.22 17.57 -1.18
CA GLU A 172 19.67 16.22 -1.38
C GLU A 172 18.51 15.91 -0.41
N GLU A 173 18.68 16.26 0.86
CA GLU A 173 17.66 16.08 1.89
C GLU A 173 16.39 16.87 1.59
N GLN A 174 16.51 18.17 1.31
CA GLN A 174 15.35 19.02 0.98
C GLN A 174 14.63 18.59 -0.31
N ARG A 175 15.33 17.95 -1.24
CA ARG A 175 14.74 17.40 -2.47
C ARG A 175 13.96 16.13 -2.18
N LEU A 176 14.52 15.21 -1.39
CA LEU A 176 13.83 13.99 -0.96
C LEU A 176 12.60 14.32 -0.11
N ASP A 177 12.72 15.25 0.84
CA ASP A 177 11.62 15.69 1.69
C ASP A 177 10.47 16.27 0.84
N ARG A 178 10.78 17.09 -0.16
CA ARG A 178 9.77 17.64 -1.09
C ARG A 178 9.17 16.57 -2.00
N ALA A 179 9.97 15.65 -2.50
CA ALA A 179 9.50 14.53 -3.32
C ALA A 179 8.52 13.63 -2.56
N TRP A 180 8.74 13.45 -1.26
CA TRP A 180 7.90 12.59 -0.42
C TRP A 180 6.83 13.32 0.39
N ALA A 181 6.83 14.66 0.40
CA ALA A 181 5.85 15.46 1.13
C ALA A 181 4.37 15.06 0.93
N PRO A 182 3.94 14.58 -0.25
CA PRO A 182 2.57 14.11 -0.43
C PRO A 182 2.20 12.83 0.34
N TRP A 183 3.16 12.04 0.80
CA TRP A 183 2.95 10.73 1.42
C TRP A 183 3.14 10.78 2.93
N TYR A 184 2.05 10.55 3.67
CA TYR A 184 2.04 10.61 5.13
C TYR A 184 2.98 9.58 5.77
N GLY A 185 3.08 8.39 5.17
CA GLY A 185 4.00 7.35 5.62
C GLY A 185 5.44 7.86 5.69
N CYS A 186 5.87 8.72 4.77
CA CYS A 186 7.22 9.29 4.79
C CYS A 186 7.43 10.41 5.81
N ALA A 187 6.36 10.99 6.37
CA ALA A 187 6.46 11.92 7.48
C ALA A 187 6.62 11.21 8.83
N ALA A 188 6.07 9.99 8.95
CA ALA A 188 6.09 9.18 10.17
C ALA A 188 7.18 8.09 10.19
N ASN A 189 7.65 7.64 9.03
CA ASN A 189 8.70 6.64 8.85
C ASN A 189 9.80 7.18 7.92
N ASP A 190 11.03 6.77 8.18
CA ASP A 190 12.20 7.27 7.45
C ASP A 190 12.31 6.66 6.04
N CYS A 191 11.57 7.22 5.07
CA CYS A 191 11.68 6.86 3.65
C CYS A 191 13.12 7.02 3.13
N LYS A 192 13.95 7.87 3.74
CA LYS A 192 15.38 7.99 3.42
C LYS A 192 16.14 6.75 3.87
N SER A 193 15.86 6.21 5.06
CA SER A 193 16.40 4.92 5.49
C SER A 193 16.00 3.78 4.54
N LEU A 194 14.72 3.73 4.14
CA LEU A 194 14.23 2.72 3.18
C LEU A 194 14.89 2.89 1.80
N LEU A 195 15.05 4.12 1.31
CA LEU A 195 15.80 4.41 0.09
C LEU A 195 17.24 3.92 0.21
N ASN A 196 17.94 4.28 1.29
CA ASN A 196 19.32 3.88 1.55
C ASN A 196 19.50 2.35 1.65
N SER A 197 18.44 1.64 2.06
CA SER A 197 18.46 0.18 2.15
C SER A 197 18.48 -0.49 0.77
N VAL A 198 17.80 0.10 -0.23
CA VAL A 198 17.60 -0.51 -1.56
C VAL A 198 18.40 0.15 -2.67
N TYR A 199 18.88 1.38 -2.50
CA TYR A 199 19.58 2.13 -3.54
C TYR A 199 21.09 2.23 -3.26
N ASP A 200 21.90 1.93 -4.27
CA ASP A 200 23.33 2.17 -4.27
C ASP A 200 23.66 3.46 -5.03
N TYR A 201 24.04 4.50 -4.28
CA TYR A 201 24.41 5.80 -4.81
C TYR A 201 25.66 5.79 -5.68
N SER A 202 26.56 4.83 -5.47
CA SER A 202 27.85 4.76 -6.19
C SER A 202 27.71 4.12 -7.57
N SER A 203 26.80 3.15 -7.71
CA SER A 203 26.64 2.35 -8.92
C SER A 203 25.31 2.58 -9.65
N ASP A 204 24.42 3.42 -9.11
CA ASP A 204 23.08 3.70 -9.63
C ASP A 204 22.26 2.43 -9.87
N ARG A 205 22.26 1.53 -8.87
CA ARG A 205 21.62 0.21 -8.94
C ARG A 205 20.79 -0.07 -7.70
N PHE A 206 19.82 -0.96 -7.85
CA PHE A 206 19.19 -1.59 -6.69
C PHE A 206 20.19 -2.54 -6.02
N LYS A 207 20.28 -2.50 -4.69
CA LYS A 207 21.06 -3.42 -3.86
C LYS A 207 20.14 -4.16 -2.89
N ASN A 208 20.53 -5.38 -2.53
CA ASN A 208 19.84 -6.21 -1.54
C ASN A 208 18.32 -6.40 -1.82
N LEU A 209 17.89 -6.38 -3.09
CA LEU A 209 16.48 -6.48 -3.48
C LEU A 209 16.16 -7.89 -3.98
N GLN A 210 15.40 -8.65 -3.19
CA GLN A 210 14.75 -9.88 -3.61
C GLN A 210 13.41 -9.56 -4.28
N LYS A 211 13.25 -9.98 -5.53
CA LYS A 211 12.01 -9.83 -6.29
C LYS A 211 11.13 -11.06 -6.12
N ASP A 212 9.87 -10.84 -5.74
CA ASP A 212 8.86 -11.86 -5.60
C ASP A 212 8.07 -12.02 -6.90
N SER A 213 8.21 -13.16 -7.57
CA SER A 213 7.55 -13.44 -8.85
C SER A 213 6.05 -13.76 -8.71
N SER A 214 5.54 -13.97 -7.50
CA SER A 214 4.11 -14.23 -7.27
C SER A 214 3.25 -12.96 -7.25
N ILE A 215 3.89 -11.78 -7.20
CA ILE A 215 3.22 -10.49 -7.14
C ILE A 215 3.27 -9.83 -8.52
N THR A 216 2.09 -9.73 -9.15
CA THR A 216 1.90 -9.11 -10.45
C THR A 216 1.62 -7.61 -10.31
N ALA A 217 1.62 -6.88 -11.42
CA ALA A 217 1.22 -5.48 -11.49
C ALA A 217 -0.26 -5.23 -11.10
N TYR A 218 -1.08 -6.29 -11.09
CA TYR A 218 -2.48 -6.21 -10.67
C TYR A 218 -2.66 -6.54 -9.17
N GLY A 219 -1.66 -7.15 -8.53
CA GLY A 219 -1.71 -7.49 -7.10
C GLY A 219 -2.86 -8.42 -6.69
N GLY A 220 -3.44 -9.17 -7.63
CA GLY A 220 -4.63 -10.01 -7.43
C GLY A 220 -5.93 -9.48 -8.03
N MET A 221 -5.96 -8.22 -8.47
CA MET A 221 -7.11 -7.66 -9.19
C MET A 221 -7.31 -8.34 -10.55
N VAL A 222 -8.57 -8.58 -10.93
CA VAL A 222 -8.89 -9.30 -12.17
C VAL A 222 -9.67 -8.40 -13.11
N ARG A 223 -9.15 -8.18 -14.32
CA ARG A 223 -9.91 -7.53 -15.40
C ARG A 223 -11.06 -8.44 -15.86
N LYS A 224 -12.23 -7.85 -16.03
CA LYS A 224 -13.48 -8.50 -16.44
C LYS A 224 -14.14 -7.65 -17.52
N SER A 225 -15.03 -8.28 -18.29
CA SER A 225 -16.01 -7.54 -19.09
C SER A 225 -17.29 -7.44 -18.28
N CYS A 226 -17.91 -6.27 -18.24
CA CYS A 226 -19.15 -6.01 -17.54
C CYS A 226 -20.19 -5.33 -18.45
N TYR A 227 -21.46 -5.41 -18.08
CA TYR A 227 -22.52 -4.55 -18.60
C TYR A 227 -23.58 -4.29 -17.51
N TYR A 228 -24.45 -3.29 -17.71
CA TYR A 228 -25.60 -3.08 -16.84
C TYR A 228 -26.87 -3.67 -17.44
N SER A 229 -27.47 -4.69 -16.80
CA SER A 229 -28.71 -5.34 -17.28
C SER A 229 -29.92 -4.43 -17.26
N SER A 230 -29.92 -3.40 -16.42
CA SER A 230 -30.97 -2.39 -16.35
C SER A 230 -30.90 -1.34 -17.45
N ALA A 231 -29.85 -1.34 -18.28
CA ALA A 231 -29.71 -0.39 -19.38
C ALA A 231 -30.57 -0.83 -20.59
N PRO A 232 -31.33 0.08 -21.23
CA PRO A 232 -32.13 -0.25 -22.41
C PRO A 232 -31.34 -0.83 -23.59
N SER A 233 -30.05 -0.50 -23.67
CA SER A 233 -29.08 -1.07 -24.61
C SER A 233 -27.80 -1.38 -23.84
N PRO A 234 -27.63 -2.61 -23.33
CA PRO A 234 -26.48 -2.98 -22.51
C PRO A 234 -25.16 -2.86 -23.28
N GLN A 235 -24.36 -1.86 -22.93
CA GLN A 235 -23.00 -1.73 -23.46
C GLN A 235 -22.03 -2.53 -22.60
N VAL A 236 -21.19 -3.32 -23.26
CA VAL A 236 -20.09 -4.04 -22.60
C VAL A 236 -18.91 -3.09 -22.42
N PHE A 237 -18.36 -3.05 -21.20
CA PHE A 237 -17.22 -2.24 -20.82
C PHE A 237 -16.21 -3.05 -19.98
N ASP A 238 -14.98 -2.56 -19.88
CA ASP A 238 -13.98 -3.14 -18.97
C ASP A 238 -14.27 -2.74 -17.53
N CYS A 239 -14.27 -3.73 -16.65
CA CYS A 239 -14.38 -3.56 -15.21
C CYS A 239 -13.30 -4.38 -14.51
N TYR A 240 -13.02 -4.06 -13.27
CA TYR A 240 -11.96 -4.72 -12.52
C TYR A 240 -12.50 -5.22 -11.20
N TRP A 241 -12.47 -6.53 -11.02
CA TRP A 241 -12.88 -7.16 -9.78
C TRP A 241 -11.73 -7.10 -8.78
N VAL A 242 -11.97 -6.38 -7.69
CA VAL A 242 -11.07 -6.15 -6.58
C VAL A 242 -11.62 -6.96 -5.42
N HIS A 243 -10.92 -8.02 -5.02
CA HIS A 243 -11.38 -8.89 -3.95
C HIS A 243 -10.23 -9.18 -2.97
N PRO A 244 -10.32 -8.74 -1.70
CA PRO A 244 -9.27 -8.88 -0.69
C PRO A 244 -8.63 -10.26 -0.58
N ALA A 245 -9.43 -11.33 -0.67
CA ALA A 245 -8.94 -12.71 -0.56
C ALA A 245 -7.97 -13.15 -1.67
N TYR A 246 -7.85 -12.40 -2.77
CA TYR A 246 -6.93 -12.70 -3.86
C TYR A 246 -5.70 -11.78 -3.87
N ALA A 247 -5.54 -10.92 -2.85
CA ALA A 247 -4.42 -10.01 -2.76
C ALA A 247 -3.08 -10.73 -2.70
N GLN A 248 -2.15 -10.28 -3.54
CA GLN A 248 -0.78 -10.79 -3.60
C GLN A 248 0.15 -9.90 -2.79
N GLY A 249 1.15 -10.47 -2.12
CA GLY A 249 2.07 -9.75 -1.24
C GLY A 249 1.54 -9.62 0.19
N TYR A 250 1.97 -8.57 0.90
CA TYR A 250 1.58 -8.38 2.29
C TYR A 250 0.13 -7.93 2.45
N THR A 251 -0.65 -8.75 3.14
CA THR A 251 -2.07 -8.51 3.40
C THR A 251 -2.38 -8.27 4.88
N ASN A 252 -1.43 -8.44 5.80
CA ASN A 252 -1.73 -8.31 7.24
C ASN A 252 -2.00 -6.86 7.67
N ASN A 253 -1.58 -5.84 6.90
CA ASN A 253 -1.98 -4.44 7.16
C ASN A 253 -3.48 -4.20 6.89
N TRP A 254 -4.18 -5.17 6.32
CA TRP A 254 -5.62 -5.18 6.17
C TRP A 254 -6.29 -5.58 7.50
N GLY A 255 -5.49 -5.92 8.53
CA GLY A 255 -5.90 -6.48 9.81
C GLY A 255 -6.22 -7.96 9.70
N GLU A 256 -5.43 -8.79 10.38
CA GLU A 256 -5.70 -10.21 10.67
C GLU A 256 -7.17 -10.56 10.97
N PRO A 257 -7.62 -11.75 10.53
CA PRO A 257 -8.00 -12.04 9.14
C PRO A 257 -9.09 -11.07 8.64
N TYR A 258 -9.37 -11.05 7.33
CA TYR A 258 -10.46 -10.29 6.71
C TYR A 258 -11.74 -10.28 7.58
N LYS A 259 -11.95 -9.16 8.29
CA LYS A 259 -13.15 -8.87 9.09
C LYS A 259 -13.93 -7.76 8.39
N PRO A 260 -14.78 -8.09 7.41
CA PRO A 260 -15.52 -7.09 6.66
C PRO A 260 -16.54 -6.33 7.52
N GLU A 261 -16.87 -6.86 8.70
CA GLU A 261 -17.70 -6.21 9.73
C GLU A 261 -16.96 -5.08 10.48
N GLY A 262 -15.63 -5.01 10.37
CA GLY A 262 -14.78 -4.20 11.24
C GLY A 262 -14.62 -4.79 12.65
N GLY A 263 -13.94 -4.05 13.53
CA GLY A 263 -13.88 -4.36 14.97
C GLY A 263 -14.97 -3.62 15.76
N SER A 264 -15.36 -4.12 16.92
CA SER A 264 -16.26 -3.43 17.84
C SER A 264 -15.53 -2.30 18.58
N GLY A 265 -15.82 -1.03 18.29
CA GLY A 265 -15.38 0.09 19.11
C GLY A 265 -15.13 1.40 18.35
N SER A 266 -15.16 2.51 19.09
CA SER A 266 -14.83 3.87 18.63
C SER A 266 -13.36 4.06 18.24
N SER A 267 -12.53 3.03 18.38
CA SER A 267 -11.09 2.99 18.05
C SER A 267 -10.72 1.87 17.08
N ALA A 268 -11.70 1.17 16.50
CA ALA A 268 -11.45 0.09 15.56
C ALA A 268 -11.12 0.63 14.15
N PRO A 269 -10.14 0.06 13.43
CA PRO A 269 -9.85 0.46 12.06
C PRO A 269 -11.07 0.24 11.17
N THR A 270 -11.34 1.19 10.26
CA THR A 270 -12.42 1.18 9.28
C THR A 270 -12.53 -0.18 8.57
N PRO A 271 -13.72 -0.72 8.27
CA PRO A 271 -13.85 -2.02 7.60
C PRO A 271 -13.14 -2.02 6.25
N VAL A 272 -12.54 -3.16 5.89
CA VAL A 272 -12.12 -3.39 4.52
C VAL A 272 -13.35 -3.80 3.72
N ALA A 273 -13.52 -3.21 2.54
CA ALA A 273 -14.54 -3.63 1.59
C ALA A 273 -14.45 -5.13 1.27
N THR A 274 -15.61 -5.77 1.10
CA THR A 274 -15.71 -7.05 0.39
C THR A 274 -15.40 -6.89 -1.10
N GLY A 275 -15.44 -8.00 -1.85
CA GLY A 275 -15.33 -8.00 -3.30
C GLY A 275 -16.18 -6.94 -3.99
N PHE A 276 -15.57 -6.15 -4.87
CA PHE A 276 -16.25 -5.12 -5.62
C PHE A 276 -15.68 -4.95 -7.02
N TYR A 277 -16.47 -4.35 -7.90
CA TYR A 277 -16.07 -4.00 -9.25
C TYR A 277 -15.75 -2.51 -9.32
N SER A 278 -14.58 -2.17 -9.82
CA SER A 278 -14.19 -0.81 -10.14
C SER A 278 -14.21 -0.59 -11.65
N ALA A 279 -14.70 0.57 -12.07
CA ALA A 279 -14.71 0.98 -13.47
C ALA A 279 -14.64 2.51 -13.60
N ASN A 280 -14.16 2.97 -14.75
CA ASN A 280 -14.18 4.38 -15.13
C ASN A 280 -15.48 4.70 -15.87
N TYR A 281 -16.06 5.87 -15.56
CA TYR A 281 -17.23 6.40 -16.26
C TYR A 281 -17.05 7.87 -16.58
N ALA A 282 -16.60 8.19 -17.78
CA ALA A 282 -16.44 9.55 -18.30
C ALA A 282 -15.80 10.53 -17.29
N ALA A 283 -16.61 11.21 -16.47
CA ALA A 283 -16.19 12.20 -15.48
C ALA A 283 -16.13 11.69 -14.02
N HIS A 284 -16.26 10.38 -13.79
CA HIS A 284 -16.44 9.81 -12.45
C HIS A 284 -15.81 8.43 -12.29
N THR A 285 -15.44 8.11 -11.05
CA THR A 285 -15.13 6.74 -10.64
C THR A 285 -16.35 6.07 -10.01
N ARG A 286 -16.46 4.77 -10.21
CA ARG A 286 -17.50 3.93 -9.65
C ARG A 286 -16.91 2.69 -8.98
N ALA A 287 -17.45 2.36 -7.81
CA ALA A 287 -17.30 1.05 -7.19
C ALA A 287 -18.67 0.41 -7.03
N HIS A 288 -18.77 -0.86 -7.40
CA HIS A 288 -20.02 -1.63 -7.38
C HIS A 288 -19.80 -2.90 -6.55
N TRP A 289 -20.46 -2.96 -5.40
CA TRP A 289 -20.52 -4.15 -4.57
C TRP A 289 -21.77 -4.93 -4.94
N ARG A 290 -21.57 -6.15 -5.40
CA ARG A 290 -22.68 -7.03 -5.71
C ARG A 290 -23.31 -7.62 -4.45
N SER A 291 -24.60 -7.92 -4.54
CA SER A 291 -25.35 -8.58 -3.46
C SER A 291 -24.68 -9.89 -3.02
N GLU A 292 -24.13 -10.67 -3.96
CA GLU A 292 -23.47 -11.95 -3.69
C GLU A 292 -22.14 -11.79 -2.95
N GLU A 293 -21.41 -10.70 -3.21
CA GLU A 293 -20.13 -10.40 -2.56
C GLU A 293 -20.34 -9.87 -1.13
N THR A 294 -21.43 -9.14 -0.93
CA THR A 294 -21.75 -8.51 0.34
C THR A 294 -22.62 -9.39 1.24
N GLY A 295 -23.42 -10.28 0.68
CA GLY A 295 -24.47 -11.01 1.38
C GLY A 295 -25.71 -10.15 1.65
N TYR A 296 -25.83 -8.96 1.06
CA TYR A 296 -27.02 -8.10 1.22
C TYR A 296 -28.11 -8.45 0.21
N SER A 297 -29.31 -7.91 0.40
CA SER A 297 -30.46 -8.18 -0.50
C SER A 297 -30.41 -7.39 -1.83
N ARG A 298 -29.36 -6.60 -2.06
CA ARG A 298 -29.21 -5.69 -3.21
C ARG A 298 -27.74 -5.43 -3.49
N ASP A 299 -27.45 -4.96 -4.70
CA ASP A 299 -26.14 -4.36 -4.97
C ASP A 299 -26.06 -2.97 -4.35
N ILE A 300 -24.85 -2.55 -4.04
CA ILE A 300 -24.54 -1.20 -3.57
C ILE A 300 -23.56 -0.58 -4.55
N VAL A 301 -23.86 0.64 -4.97
CA VAL A 301 -22.99 1.40 -5.88
C VAL A 301 -22.60 2.70 -5.21
N LYS A 302 -21.30 3.00 -5.28
CA LYS A 302 -20.77 4.33 -4.97
C LYS A 302 -20.27 5.01 -6.23
N TYR A 303 -20.57 6.29 -6.30
CA TYR A 303 -20.16 7.19 -7.36
C TYR A 303 -19.46 8.41 -6.79
N ILE A 304 -18.33 8.79 -7.40
CA ILE A 304 -17.56 9.98 -7.02
C ILE A 304 -17.08 10.69 -8.29
N PRO A 305 -17.41 11.98 -8.48
CA PRO A 305 -16.82 12.80 -9.53
C PRO A 305 -15.30 12.94 -9.42
N TYR A 306 -14.63 12.85 -10.57
CA TYR A 306 -13.22 13.13 -10.64
C TYR A 306 -12.92 14.57 -10.20
N GLY A 307 -11.79 14.76 -9.53
CA GLY A 307 -11.40 16.06 -8.98
C GLY A 307 -12.09 16.44 -7.67
N THR A 308 -12.95 15.57 -7.11
CA THR A 308 -13.70 15.87 -5.88
C THR A 308 -13.30 14.99 -4.71
N ASN A 309 -13.58 15.47 -3.49
CA ASN A 309 -13.29 14.73 -2.28
C ASN A 309 -14.44 13.75 -1.95
N PRO A 310 -14.16 12.44 -1.74
CA PRO A 310 -15.18 11.41 -1.49
C PRO A 310 -15.95 11.61 -0.19
N ARG A 311 -15.41 12.41 0.73
CA ARG A 311 -16.01 12.69 2.04
C ARG A 311 -17.14 13.71 1.95
N ASN A 312 -17.28 14.44 0.84
CA ASN A 312 -18.35 15.43 0.66
C ASN A 312 -18.99 15.42 -0.74
N HIS A 313 -18.42 14.71 -1.71
CA HIS A 313 -18.95 14.60 -3.07
C HIS A 313 -19.10 13.14 -3.47
N THR A 314 -20.00 12.44 -2.78
CA THR A 314 -20.33 11.06 -3.11
C THR A 314 -21.81 10.80 -3.13
N THR A 315 -22.21 9.90 -4.03
CA THR A 315 -23.56 9.38 -4.10
C THR A 315 -23.52 7.87 -3.89
N TRP A 316 -24.38 7.40 -2.99
CA TRP A 316 -24.65 5.98 -2.76
C TRP A 316 -26.05 5.64 -3.27
N TYR A 317 -26.20 4.50 -3.93
CA TYR A 317 -27.52 3.98 -4.32
C TYR A 317 -27.51 2.46 -4.40
N GLY A 318 -28.69 1.87 -4.21
CA GLY A 318 -28.92 0.45 -4.45
C GLY A 318 -29.12 0.17 -5.94
N SER A 319 -28.61 -0.95 -6.42
CA SER A 319 -28.81 -1.45 -7.78
C SER A 319 -29.03 -2.97 -7.78
N THR A 320 -29.33 -3.55 -8.93
CA THR A 320 -29.44 -5.01 -9.13
C THR A 320 -28.93 -5.41 -10.51
N SER A 321 -27.96 -4.68 -11.07
CA SER A 321 -27.78 -4.70 -12.53
C SER A 321 -26.39 -4.89 -13.08
N LEU A 322 -25.33 -5.00 -12.26
CA LEU A 322 -24.01 -5.25 -12.84
C LEU A 322 -23.84 -6.73 -13.16
N CYS A 323 -23.75 -7.02 -14.45
CA CYS A 323 -23.38 -8.33 -14.93
C CYS A 323 -21.90 -8.36 -15.25
N ALA A 324 -21.19 -9.41 -14.83
CA ALA A 324 -19.78 -9.62 -15.13
C ALA A 324 -19.58 -10.95 -15.88
N LYS A 325 -18.67 -10.94 -16.86
CA LYS A 325 -18.35 -12.14 -17.64
C LYS A 325 -17.56 -13.13 -16.79
N THR A 326 -18.06 -14.36 -16.72
CA THR A 326 -17.42 -15.52 -16.08
C THR A 326 -17.09 -16.58 -17.14
N ILE A 327 -16.48 -17.68 -16.72
CA ILE A 327 -16.24 -18.84 -17.58
C ILE A 327 -17.54 -19.55 -17.99
N PHE A 328 -18.64 -19.35 -17.24
CA PHE A 328 -19.95 -19.96 -17.49
C PHE A 328 -20.93 -19.01 -18.21
N GLY A 329 -20.48 -17.84 -18.64
CA GLY A 329 -21.33 -16.79 -19.21
C GLY A 329 -21.42 -15.56 -18.31
N TRP A 330 -22.48 -14.76 -18.48
CA TRP A 330 -22.70 -13.55 -17.69
C TRP A 330 -23.33 -13.89 -16.35
N ALA A 331 -22.72 -13.43 -15.26
CA ALA A 331 -23.31 -13.49 -13.93
C ALA A 331 -23.84 -12.10 -13.58
N CYS A 332 -25.12 -12.03 -13.28
CA CYS A 332 -25.82 -10.95 -12.58
C CYS A 332 -26.52 -11.60 -11.38
#